data_AF-Q9NJD1-F1
#
_entry.id   AF-Q9NJD1-F1
#
_cell.length_a   1.000
_cell.length_b   1.000
_cell.length_c   1.000
_cell.angle_alpha   90.00
_cell.angle_beta   90.00
_cell.angle_gamma   90.00
#
_symmetry.space_group_name_H-M   'P 1'
#
loop_
_entity.id
_entity.type
_entity.pdbx_description
1 polymer ?
#
loop_
_entity_poly.entity_id
_entity_poly.type
_entity_poly.pdbx_seq_one_letter_code
_entity_poly.pdbx_strand_id
1 'polypeptide(L)'
;EVLFNNPSTILTDIKKYSPLLLLFTRSGEDQKRAQIYTWGAMAKLIERHSDQNLVDKACHLLKTLYDCDVIEEDVILGWYDKGPSKKFVSRELSAKILARCSPMVTWLRQAEEEESESSEEESETNGHTITQPINGSNNASVPATNVTDDEDDDVDIDAI
;
A
#
# COMPACT_ATOMS: atom_id res chain seq x y z
N GLU A 1 1.82 -18.99 13.75
CA GLU A 1 1.31 -20.23 13.13
C GLU A 1 0.22 -20.87 13.96
N VAL A 2 0.44 -21.25 15.22
CA VAL A 2 -0.56 -21.97 16.06
C VAL A 2 -1.91 -21.26 16.24
N LEU A 3 -1.94 -19.93 16.25
CA LEU A 3 -3.18 -19.15 16.45
C LEU A 3 -4.04 -19.00 15.18
N PHE A 4 -3.44 -19.16 13.99
CA PHE A 4 -4.07 -18.86 12.70
C PHE A 4 -3.94 -20.08 11.78
N ASN A 5 -4.78 -21.09 12.01
CA ASN A 5 -4.68 -22.38 11.30
C ASN A 5 -5.69 -22.54 10.15
N ASN A 6 -6.76 -21.74 10.15
CA ASN A 6 -7.82 -21.86 9.16
C ASN A 6 -7.90 -20.58 8.29
N PRO A 7 -7.61 -20.68 6.98
CA PRO A 7 -7.59 -19.53 6.08
C PRO A 7 -8.97 -18.91 5.83
N SER A 8 -10.06 -19.63 6.13
CA SER A 8 -11.42 -19.10 6.04
C SER A 8 -11.77 -18.19 7.23
N THR A 9 -11.22 -18.43 8.42
CA THR A 9 -11.55 -17.68 9.64
C THR A 9 -10.49 -16.66 10.05
N ILE A 10 -9.36 -16.63 9.35
CA ILE A 10 -8.18 -15.83 9.70
C ILE A 10 -8.47 -14.35 10.02
N LEU A 11 -9.37 -13.70 9.27
CA LEU A 11 -9.73 -12.29 9.51
C LEU A 11 -10.44 -12.11 10.85
N THR A 12 -11.33 -13.05 11.19
CA THR A 12 -12.01 -13.08 12.49
C THR A 12 -11.03 -13.42 13.61
N ASP A 13 -10.11 -14.36 13.36
CA ASP A 13 -9.11 -14.78 14.33
C ASP A 13 -8.13 -13.65 14.66
N ILE A 14 -7.73 -12.83 13.67
CA ILE A 14 -6.89 -11.64 13.91
C ILE A 14 -7.56 -10.71 14.93
N LYS A 15 -8.85 -10.41 14.75
CA LYS A 15 -9.62 -9.56 15.67
C LYS A 15 -9.75 -10.20 17.05
N LYS A 16 -9.96 -11.52 17.10
CA LYS A 16 -10.08 -12.26 18.37
C LYS A 16 -8.78 -12.25 19.18
N TYR A 17 -7.63 -12.36 18.51
CA TYR A 17 -6.32 -12.44 19.16
C TYR A 17 -5.56 -11.12 19.15
N SER A 18 -6.13 -10.01 18.63
CA SER A 18 -5.46 -8.72 18.59
C SER A 18 -4.99 -8.21 19.96
N PRO A 19 -5.72 -8.42 21.09
CA PRO A 19 -5.21 -7.99 22.40
C PRO A 19 -3.90 -8.69 22.79
N LEU A 20 -3.71 -9.94 22.35
CA LEU A 20 -2.45 -10.66 22.58
C LEU A 20 -1.33 -10.15 21.68
N LEU A 21 -1.63 -9.82 20.42
CA LEU A 21 -0.64 -9.27 19.50
C LEU A 21 -0.15 -7.89 19.97
N LEU A 22 -1.06 -7.06 20.48
CA LEU A 22 -0.76 -5.73 21.03
C LEU A 22 0.27 -5.76 22.17
N LEU A 23 0.25 -6.79 23.02
CA LEU A 23 1.24 -6.95 24.10
C LEU A 23 2.69 -7.01 23.58
N PHE A 24 2.89 -7.41 22.33
CA PHE A 24 4.22 -7.50 21.72
C PHE A 24 4.49 -6.37 20.72
N THR A 25 3.46 -5.86 20.04
CA THR A 25 3.62 -4.84 18.99
C THR A 25 3.54 -3.40 19.49
N ARG A 26 3.14 -3.19 20.74
CA ARG A 26 2.98 -1.87 21.39
C ARG A 26 3.78 -1.70 22.68
N SER A 27 4.69 -2.63 22.98
CA SER A 27 5.44 -2.59 24.23
C SER A 27 6.90 -2.96 24.00
N GLY A 28 7.78 -2.27 24.72
CA GLY A 28 9.23 -2.46 24.65
C GLY A 28 9.92 -1.68 23.53
N GLU A 29 11.25 -1.66 23.56
CA GLU A 29 12.09 -0.91 22.61
C GLU A 29 12.02 -1.45 21.17
N ASP A 30 11.61 -2.72 21.01
CA ASP A 30 11.58 -3.45 19.75
C ASP A 30 10.21 -3.44 19.05
N GLN A 31 9.29 -2.55 19.42
CA GLN A 31 7.89 -2.59 18.96
C GLN A 31 7.76 -2.66 17.43
N LYS A 32 8.48 -1.81 16.68
CA LYS A 32 8.42 -1.77 15.21
C LYS A 32 8.97 -3.05 14.59
N ARG A 33 10.00 -3.64 15.23
CA ARG A 33 10.56 -4.92 14.82
C ARG A 33 9.52 -6.02 15.01
N ALA A 34 8.85 -6.08 16.16
CA ALA A 34 7.79 -7.05 16.43
C ALA A 34 6.62 -6.95 15.43
N GLN A 35 6.24 -5.73 15.03
CA GLN A 35 5.23 -5.50 13.98
C GLN A 35 5.65 -6.08 12.62
N ILE A 36 6.88 -5.80 12.18
CA ILE A 36 7.44 -6.38 10.94
C ILE A 36 7.48 -7.91 11.00
N TYR A 37 7.83 -8.50 12.14
CA TYR A 37 7.81 -9.96 12.31
C TYR A 37 6.38 -10.53 12.32
N THR A 38 5.41 -9.78 12.86
CA THR A 38 4.00 -10.15 12.82
C THR A 38 3.49 -10.18 11.38
N TRP A 39 3.79 -9.15 10.58
CA TRP A 39 3.48 -9.17 9.15
C TRP A 39 4.22 -10.27 8.38
N GLY A 40 5.51 -10.47 8.70
CA GLY A 40 6.30 -11.55 8.13
C GLY A 40 5.70 -12.94 8.39
N ALA A 41 5.16 -13.17 9.60
CA ALA A 41 4.45 -14.39 9.93
C ALA A 41 3.15 -14.55 9.12
N MET A 42 2.44 -13.46 8.83
CA MET A 42 1.27 -13.47 7.94
C MET A 42 1.65 -13.77 6.49
N ALA A 43 2.77 -13.22 6.00
CA ALA A 43 3.29 -13.56 4.67
C ALA A 43 3.64 -15.05 4.55
N LYS A 44 4.25 -15.65 5.58
CA LYS A 44 4.49 -17.11 5.63
C LYS A 44 3.20 -17.92 5.66
N LEU A 45 2.16 -17.41 6.32
CA LEU A 45 0.86 -18.04 6.35
C LEU A 45 0.16 -17.98 4.98
N ILE A 46 0.29 -16.85 4.28
CA ILE A 46 -0.13 -16.70 2.88
C ILE A 46 0.58 -17.70 1.97
N GLU A 47 1.90 -17.87 2.13
CA GLU A 47 2.68 -18.87 1.37
C GLU A 47 2.15 -20.29 1.59
N ARG A 48 1.91 -20.66 2.86
CA ARG A 48 1.40 -21.99 3.23
C ARG A 48 0.03 -22.29 2.65
N HIS A 49 -0.87 -21.31 2.61
CA HIS A 49 -2.23 -21.44 2.10
C HIS A 49 -2.41 -20.80 0.71
N SER A 50 -1.36 -20.86 -0.11
CA SER A 50 -1.36 -20.33 -1.47
C SER A 50 -2.33 -21.10 -2.38
N ASP A 51 -2.53 -22.39 -2.11
CA ASP A 51 -3.54 -23.26 -2.73
C ASP A 51 -4.99 -22.77 -2.51
N GLN A 52 -5.23 -22.04 -1.42
CA GLN A 52 -6.53 -21.51 -1.04
C GLN A 52 -6.70 -20.02 -1.39
N ASN A 53 -5.85 -19.51 -2.30
CA ASN A 53 -5.86 -18.12 -2.78
C ASN A 53 -5.78 -17.08 -1.66
N LEU A 54 -5.08 -17.39 -0.57
CA LEU A 54 -4.93 -16.46 0.56
C LEU A 54 -4.16 -15.18 0.16
N VAL A 55 -3.35 -15.26 -0.91
CA VAL A 55 -2.66 -14.11 -1.53
C VAL A 55 -3.64 -12.99 -1.91
N ASP A 56 -4.83 -13.33 -2.41
CA ASP A 56 -5.83 -12.33 -2.81
C ASP A 56 -6.43 -11.58 -1.61
N LYS A 57 -6.32 -12.17 -0.41
CA LYS A 57 -6.73 -11.54 0.85
C LYS A 57 -5.59 -10.77 1.53
N ALA A 58 -4.39 -10.69 0.96
CA ALA A 58 -3.25 -10.03 1.58
C ALA A 58 -3.54 -8.58 2.01
N CYS A 59 -4.18 -7.79 1.14
CA CYS A 59 -4.60 -6.42 1.46
C CYS A 59 -5.57 -6.38 2.65
N HIS A 60 -6.57 -7.25 2.66
CA HIS A 60 -7.56 -7.34 3.76
C HIS A 60 -6.91 -7.77 5.08
N LEU A 61 -5.93 -8.69 5.04
CA LEU A 61 -5.17 -9.10 6.22
C LEU A 61 -4.37 -7.94 6.80
N LEU A 62 -3.64 -7.21 5.94
CA LEU A 62 -2.85 -6.05 6.35
C LEU A 62 -3.75 -4.95 6.93
N LYS A 63 -4.86 -4.65 6.25
CA LYS A 63 -5.84 -3.67 6.73
C LYS A 63 -6.45 -4.09 8.06
N THR A 64 -6.78 -5.36 8.25
CA THR A 64 -7.32 -5.84 9.55
C THR A 64 -6.30 -5.69 10.68
N LEU A 65 -5.01 -5.90 10.41
CA LEU A 65 -3.95 -5.69 11.39
C LEU A 65 -3.77 -4.20 11.72
N TYR A 66 -3.86 -3.33 10.72
CA TYR A 66 -3.87 -1.88 10.91
C TYR A 66 -5.07 -1.42 11.74
N ASP A 67 -6.29 -1.84 11.37
CA ASP A 67 -7.54 -1.48 12.06
C ASP A 67 -7.59 -1.98 13.52
N CYS A 68 -6.83 -3.03 13.85
CA CYS A 68 -6.71 -3.56 15.21
C CYS A 68 -5.54 -2.96 15.98
N ASP A 69 -4.90 -1.90 15.47
CA ASP A 69 -3.69 -1.28 16.01
C ASP A 69 -2.55 -2.28 16.20
N VAL A 70 -2.48 -3.36 15.42
CA VAL A 70 -1.40 -4.34 15.55
C VAL A 70 -0.16 -3.86 14.80
N ILE A 71 -0.33 -3.19 13.66
CA ILE A 71 0.76 -2.66 12.82
C ILE A 71 0.49 -1.19 12.52
N GLU A 72 1.46 -0.33 12.78
CA GLU A 72 1.41 1.12 12.53
C GLU A 72 1.61 1.46 11.05
N GLU A 73 1.11 2.62 10.67
CA GLU A 73 1.23 3.15 9.31
C GLU A 73 2.67 3.25 8.83
N ASP A 74 3.55 3.85 9.63
CA ASP A 74 4.97 4.03 9.31
C ASP A 74 5.69 2.71 9.05
N VAL A 75 5.30 1.66 9.78
CA VAL A 75 5.80 0.30 9.58
C VAL A 75 5.31 -0.30 8.27
N ILE A 76 4.06 -0.04 7.89
CA ILE A 76 3.47 -0.48 6.62
C ILE A 76 4.14 0.23 5.45
N LEU A 77 4.22 1.56 5.48
CA LEU A 77 4.87 2.37 4.45
C LEU A 77 6.35 1.99 4.31
N GLY A 78 7.08 1.94 5.44
CA GLY A 78 8.49 1.55 5.45
C GLY A 78 8.75 0.09 5.05
N TRP A 79 7.77 -0.81 5.19
CA TRP A 79 7.85 -2.16 4.60
C TRP A 79 7.61 -2.11 3.10
N TYR A 80 6.62 -1.36 2.63
CA TYR A 80 6.26 -1.27 1.23
C TYR A 80 7.37 -0.63 0.39
N ASP A 81 7.98 0.44 0.88
CA ASP A 81 9.06 1.17 0.20
C ASP A 81 10.34 0.37 0.04
N LYS A 82 10.60 -0.61 0.92
CA LYS A 82 11.72 -1.55 0.76
C LYS A 82 11.55 -2.47 -0.45
N GLY A 83 10.33 -2.63 -0.95
CA GLY A 83 10.03 -3.47 -2.10
C GLY A 83 10.21 -4.98 -1.84
N PRO A 84 10.29 -5.79 -2.91
CA PRO A 84 10.30 -7.24 -2.80
C PRO A 84 11.51 -7.78 -2.01
N SER A 85 11.24 -8.57 -0.98
CA SER A 85 12.27 -9.11 -0.07
C SER A 85 12.22 -10.63 0.04
N LYS A 86 13.37 -11.26 0.27
CA LYS A 86 13.49 -12.71 0.56
C LYS A 86 13.49 -13.03 2.07
N LYS A 87 13.24 -12.03 2.93
CA LYS A 87 13.37 -12.20 4.39
C LYS A 87 12.40 -13.22 4.98
N PHE A 88 11.17 -13.28 4.48
CA PHE A 88 10.09 -14.12 5.04
C PHE A 88 9.54 -15.13 4.05
N VAL A 89 9.45 -14.77 2.77
CA VAL A 89 8.91 -15.57 1.66
C VAL A 89 9.79 -15.38 0.42
N SER A 90 9.54 -16.13 -0.66
CA SER A 90 10.24 -15.93 -1.93
C SER A 90 10.08 -14.50 -2.47
N ARG A 91 11.07 -14.00 -3.23
CA ARG A 91 11.02 -12.63 -3.81
C ARG A 91 9.82 -12.45 -4.74
N GLU A 92 9.47 -13.50 -5.48
CA GLU A 92 8.31 -13.52 -6.37
C GLU A 92 6.99 -13.39 -5.58
N LEU A 93 6.83 -14.18 -4.51
CA LEU A 93 5.63 -14.08 -3.66
C LEU A 93 5.56 -12.74 -2.94
N SER A 94 6.70 -12.21 -2.48
CA SER A 94 6.78 -10.87 -1.90
C SER A 94 6.31 -9.79 -2.87
N ALA A 95 6.69 -9.87 -4.15
CA ALA A 95 6.25 -8.94 -5.18
C ALA A 95 4.72 -9.04 -5.42
N LYS A 96 4.17 -10.25 -5.45
CA LYS A 96 2.72 -10.48 -5.55
C LYS A 96 1.96 -9.88 -4.36
N ILE A 97 2.46 -10.08 -3.14
CA ILE A 97 1.85 -9.52 -1.91
C ILE A 97 1.89 -7.98 -1.95
N LEU A 98 3.01 -7.38 -2.35
CA LEU A 98 3.13 -5.92 -2.51
C LEU A 98 2.11 -5.38 -3.51
N ALA A 99 2.02 -5.98 -4.70
CA ALA A 99 1.04 -5.58 -5.71
C ALA A 99 -0.40 -5.66 -5.19
N ARG A 100 -0.74 -6.71 -4.42
CA ARG A 100 -2.05 -6.84 -3.78
C ARG A 100 -2.31 -5.77 -2.72
N CYS A 101 -1.30 -5.34 -1.97
CA CYS A 101 -1.42 -4.33 -0.91
C CYS A 101 -1.32 -2.88 -1.41
N SER A 102 -0.95 -2.64 -2.68
CA SER A 102 -0.82 -1.29 -3.26
C SER A 102 -2.03 -0.38 -2.98
N PRO A 103 -3.29 -0.82 -3.09
CA PRO A 103 -4.44 0.06 -2.84
C PRO A 103 -4.49 0.61 -1.41
N MET A 104 -4.09 -0.21 -0.42
CA MET A 104 -4.05 0.21 0.98
C MET A 104 -2.95 1.25 1.21
N VAL A 105 -1.80 1.08 0.58
CA VAL A 105 -0.67 2.03 0.71
C VAL A 105 -1.00 3.36 0.07
N THR A 106 -1.65 3.35 -1.09
CA THR A 106 -2.19 4.57 -1.71
C THR A 106 -3.18 5.27 -0.78
N TRP A 107 -4.10 4.52 -0.16
CA TRP A 107 -5.05 5.08 0.82
C TRP A 107 -4.36 5.72 2.04
N LEU A 108 -3.34 5.06 2.60
CA LEU A 108 -2.58 5.60 3.74
C LEU A 108 -1.87 6.92 3.37
N ARG A 109 -1.23 6.99 2.21
CA ARG A 109 -0.50 8.19 1.77
C ARG A 109 -1.41 9.38 1.49
N GLN A 110 -2.60 9.13 0.93
CA GLN A 110 -3.57 10.19 0.65
C GLN A 110 -4.08 10.85 1.93
N ALA A 111 -4.25 10.08 3.01
CA ALA A 111 -4.67 10.63 4.30
C ALA A 111 -3.64 11.63 4.89
N GLU A 112 -2.35 11.40 4.68
CA GLU A 112 -1.27 12.30 5.13
C GLU A 112 -1.26 13.64 4.37
N GLU A 113 -1.59 13.63 3.08
CA GLU A 113 -1.64 14.83 2.23
C GLU A 113 -2.85 15.72 2.58
N GLU A 114 -4.03 15.15 2.85
CA GLU A 114 -5.26 15.91 3.17
C GLU A 114 -5.19 16.65 4.53
N GLU A 115 -4.52 16.10 5.55
CA GLU A 115 -4.37 16.77 6.86
C GLU A 115 -3.47 18.01 6.80
N SER A 116 -2.55 18.08 5.83
CA SER A 116 -1.61 19.19 5.67
C SER A 116 -2.22 20.42 4.97
N GLU A 117 -3.35 20.27 4.27
CA GLU A 117 -3.99 21.35 3.49
C GLU A 117 -5.06 22.12 4.28
N SER A 118 -5.40 21.71 5.51
CA SER A 118 -6.48 22.29 6.32
C SER A 118 -6.02 23.36 7.34
N SER A 119 -4.89 24.03 7.12
CA SER A 119 -4.35 25.05 8.05
C SER A 119 -4.11 26.44 7.45
N GLU A 120 -4.75 26.79 6.34
CA GLU A 120 -4.72 28.17 5.82
C GLU A 120 -6.12 28.65 5.41
N GLU A 121 -6.44 29.87 5.83
CA GLU A 121 -7.55 30.74 5.40
C GLU A 121 -8.89 30.70 6.16
N GLU A 122 -8.96 31.46 7.26
CA GLU A 122 -10.11 32.34 7.49
C GLU A 122 -9.59 33.76 7.82
N SER A 123 -9.38 34.57 6.78
CA SER A 123 -9.20 36.02 6.91
C SER A 123 -10.27 36.70 6.06
N GLU A 124 -11.25 37.26 6.75
CA GLU A 124 -12.34 38.06 6.20
C GLU A 124 -11.82 39.24 5.37
N THR A 125 -12.34 39.44 4.15
CA THR A 125 -12.47 40.79 3.59
C THR A 125 -13.61 40.89 2.58
N ASN A 126 -14.51 41.82 2.90
CA ASN A 126 -15.71 42.21 2.17
C ASN A 126 -15.47 42.74 0.75
N GLY A 127 -16.31 42.28 -0.20
CA GLY A 127 -17.15 43.14 -1.04
C GLY A 127 -16.59 43.76 -2.33
N HIS A 128 -17.05 43.29 -3.50
CA HIS A 128 -17.82 44.12 -4.46
C HIS A 128 -18.39 43.30 -5.63
N THR A 129 -19.67 43.52 -5.93
CA THR A 129 -20.39 43.09 -7.14
C THR A 129 -20.08 44.01 -8.32
N ILE A 130 -19.78 43.47 -9.51
CA ILE A 130 -20.18 44.03 -10.83
C ILE A 130 -20.34 42.87 -11.85
N THR A 131 -21.36 43.03 -12.70
CA THR A 131 -21.99 42.09 -13.65
C THR A 131 -21.47 42.16 -15.09
N GLN A 132 -21.23 40.99 -15.71
CA GLN A 132 -21.49 40.54 -17.12
C GLN A 132 -20.91 41.33 -18.36
N PRO A 133 -21.12 40.90 -19.63
CA PRO A 133 -20.56 39.72 -20.35
C PRO A 133 -20.08 40.02 -21.81
N ILE A 134 -19.25 39.19 -22.46
CA ILE A 134 -19.07 39.05 -23.95
C ILE A 134 -18.31 37.72 -24.23
N ASN A 135 -18.73 36.72 -25.03
CA ASN A 135 -19.20 36.54 -26.41
C ASN A 135 -18.09 36.21 -27.46
N GLY A 136 -18.21 35.03 -28.08
CA GLY A 136 -17.62 34.60 -29.37
C GLY A 136 -16.20 33.99 -29.30
N SER A 137 -15.75 33.07 -30.15
CA SER A 137 -16.33 32.22 -31.19
C SER A 137 -15.18 31.34 -31.73
N ASN A 138 -15.46 30.06 -32.00
CA ASN A 138 -14.96 29.25 -33.13
C ASN A 138 -13.52 28.67 -33.19
N ASN A 139 -13.51 27.35 -33.49
CA ASN A 139 -12.70 26.62 -34.48
C ASN A 139 -11.18 26.47 -34.23
N ALA A 140 -10.49 25.39 -34.63
CA ALA A 140 -10.79 24.10 -35.24
C ALA A 140 -9.46 23.29 -35.32
N SER A 141 -9.58 22.00 -35.64
CA SER A 141 -8.63 21.19 -36.43
C SER A 141 -7.47 20.43 -35.76
N VAL A 142 -7.74 19.14 -35.53
CA VAL A 142 -6.96 17.90 -35.85
C VAL A 142 -5.87 17.99 -36.96
N PRO A 143 -5.06 16.94 -37.27
CA PRO A 143 -4.48 15.79 -36.51
C PRO A 143 -2.99 15.44 -36.91
N ALA A 144 -2.52 14.25 -36.53
CA ALA A 144 -1.54 13.34 -37.19
C ALA A 144 -0.17 13.14 -36.50
N THR A 145 0.59 12.03 -36.58
CA THR A 145 0.43 10.56 -36.75
C THR A 145 1.87 10.04 -36.98
N ASN A 146 2.22 8.88 -36.39
CA ASN A 146 3.29 7.94 -36.82
C ASN A 146 4.78 8.38 -36.65
N VAL A 147 5.79 7.51 -36.52
CA VAL A 147 5.97 6.07 -36.75
C VAL A 147 7.14 5.56 -35.84
N THR A 148 7.24 4.23 -35.74
CA THR A 148 8.39 3.28 -35.55
C THR A 148 9.80 3.83 -35.80
N ASP A 149 10.93 3.22 -35.47
CA ASP A 149 11.42 1.86 -35.17
C ASP A 149 12.76 2.14 -34.40
N ASP A 150 13.39 1.26 -33.65
CA ASP A 150 14.28 0.20 -34.14
C ASP A 150 14.76 -0.62 -32.93
N GLU A 151 14.80 -1.93 -33.15
CA GLU A 151 15.46 -2.95 -32.34
C GLU A 151 17.00 -2.89 -32.49
N ASP A 152 17.67 -3.88 -31.89
CA ASP A 152 19.09 -4.27 -32.01
C ASP A 152 20.00 -3.70 -30.89
N ASP A 153 20.35 -4.52 -29.89
CA ASP A 153 21.51 -5.44 -29.86
C ASP A 153 22.60 -4.77 -28.99
N ASP A 154 23.28 -5.34 -28.00
CA ASP A 154 23.69 -6.70 -27.69
C ASP A 154 23.96 -6.79 -26.18
N VAL A 155 23.58 -7.91 -25.56
CA VAL A 155 24.03 -8.29 -24.21
C VAL A 155 24.81 -9.59 -24.33
N ASP A 156 26.13 -9.55 -24.19
CA ASP A 156 26.98 -10.72 -23.91
C ASP A 156 28.20 -10.28 -23.09
N ILE A 157 28.06 -10.27 -21.76
CA ILE A 157 29.09 -9.86 -20.79
C ILE A 157 29.68 -11.08 -20.04
N ASP A 158 29.99 -12.15 -20.75
CA ASP A 158 30.68 -13.34 -20.20
C ASP A 158 32.05 -13.60 -20.87
N ALA A 159 32.75 -12.52 -21.26
CA ALA A 159 34.13 -12.61 -21.76
C ALA A 159 35.06 -11.65 -21.00
N ILE A 160 35.59 -12.09 -19.85
CA ILE A 160 37.03 -12.34 -19.57
C ILE A 160 37.26 -12.73 -18.10
#